data_AF-A0AAN9GCK0-F1
#
_entry.id   AF-A0AAN9GCK0-F1
#
_cell.length_a   1.000
_cell.length_b   1.000
_cell.length_c   1.000
_cell.angle_alpha   90.00
_cell.angle_beta   90.00
_cell.angle_gamma   90.00
#
_symmetry.space_group_name_H-M   'P 1'
#
loop_
_entity.id
_entity.type
_entity.pdbx_description
1 polymer ?
#
loop_
_entity_poly.entity_id
_entity_poly.type
_entity_poly.pdbx_seq_one_letter_code
_entity_poly.pdbx_strand_id
1 'polypeptide(L)'
;MREKCAANRRQADECYACLKEWTHRNIPKMHDLAYEQVTNIPCLQGPLSERLSNAGFRYAKDIFGLYLQQGEDQEKFTAWLVETHEANDHQAAQCFTFLQEWSGRQFRERNPLLAAGQGAGGQTTQKHRTFVNEPMGDKDVTHLPGIGQVTGRKMNDEGFKKAKKVLRQFIKLDDQGEFTIWLTESFGASRRQAKLCFDGLKEYSDYHM
;
A
#
# COMPACT_ATOMS: atom_id res chain seq x y z
N MET A 1 20.05 22.58 2.59
CA MET A 1 19.81 22.60 4.05
C MET A 1 20.04 23.98 4.64
N ARG A 2 21.24 24.58 4.53
CA ARG A 2 21.54 25.88 5.12
C ARG A 2 20.61 27.03 4.70
N GLU A 3 20.20 27.08 3.43
CA GLU A 3 19.26 28.10 2.93
C GLU A 3 17.79 27.86 3.31
N LYS A 4 17.38 26.62 3.61
CA LYS A 4 15.99 26.28 3.93
C LYS A 4 15.73 26.17 5.45
N CYS A 5 16.73 25.78 6.24
CA CYS A 5 16.57 25.56 7.68
C CYS A 5 17.72 26.10 8.54
N ALA A 6 18.64 26.90 7.98
CA ALA A 6 19.79 27.50 8.68
C ALA A 6 20.73 26.52 9.43
N ALA A 7 20.57 25.20 9.23
CA ALA A 7 21.39 24.20 9.89
C ALA A 7 22.88 24.33 9.52
N ASN A 8 23.75 24.37 10.53
CA ASN A 8 25.19 24.35 10.33
C ASN A 8 25.67 22.96 9.88
N ARG A 9 26.93 22.85 9.45
CA ARG A 9 27.47 21.61 8.86
C ARG A 9 27.34 20.40 9.80
N ARG A 10 27.65 20.59 11.08
CA ARG A 10 27.54 19.54 12.10
C ARG A 10 26.09 19.09 12.32
N GLN A 11 25.15 20.04 12.38
CA GLN A 11 23.72 19.74 12.50
C GLN A 11 23.16 19.02 11.26
N ALA A 12 23.65 19.36 10.07
CA ALA A 12 23.28 18.65 8.85
C ALA A 12 23.81 17.21 8.83
N ASP A 13 25.06 17.02 9.26
CA ASP A 13 25.70 15.70 9.36
C ASP A 13 25.01 14.83 10.43
N GLU A 14 24.67 15.40 11.59
CA GLU A 14 23.91 14.73 12.65
C GLU A 14 22.48 14.40 12.18
N CYS A 15 21.80 15.30 11.46
CA CYS A 15 20.48 15.04 10.89
C CYS A 15 20.51 13.92 9.84
N TYR A 16 21.52 13.93 8.96
CA TYR A 16 21.75 12.85 8.01
C TYR A 16 22.04 11.52 8.71
N ALA A 17 22.89 11.53 9.75
CA ALA A 17 23.20 10.34 10.53
C ALA A 17 21.96 9.79 11.26
N CYS A 18 21.15 10.64 11.89
CA CYS A 18 19.91 10.22 12.54
C CYS A 18 18.87 9.68 11.54
N LEU A 19 18.71 10.32 10.39
CA LEU A 19 17.82 9.83 9.32
C LEU A 19 18.32 8.51 8.73
N LYS A 20 19.63 8.40 8.53
CA LYS A 20 20.29 7.14 8.10
C LYS A 20 20.08 6.05 9.14
N GLU A 21 20.33 6.32 10.41
CA GLU A 21 20.16 5.33 11.47
C GLU A 21 18.70 4.92 11.64
N TRP A 22 17.76 5.88 11.57
CA TRP A 22 16.33 5.59 11.61
C TRP A 22 15.88 4.77 10.40
N THR A 23 16.37 5.06 9.20
CA THR A 23 16.06 4.27 8.00
C THR A 23 16.66 2.87 8.07
N HIS A 24 17.89 2.71 8.57
CA HIS A 24 18.49 1.38 8.79
C HIS A 24 17.71 0.54 9.83
N ARG A 25 17.23 1.18 10.91
CA ARG A 25 16.48 0.48 11.98
C ARG A 25 15.04 0.13 11.59
N ASN A 26 14.38 1.01 10.84
CA ASN A 26 12.96 0.89 10.54
C ASN A 26 12.68 0.37 9.12
N ILE A 27 13.73 0.19 8.30
CA ILE A 27 13.60 -0.25 6.92
C ILE A 27 14.64 -1.32 6.54
N PRO A 28 14.63 -2.50 7.19
CA PRO A 28 15.74 -3.46 7.12
C PRO A 28 15.98 -4.01 5.71
N LYS A 29 14.93 -4.16 4.89
CA LYS A 29 15.01 -4.71 3.52
C LYS A 29 15.22 -3.67 2.42
N MET A 30 15.03 -2.37 2.73
CA MET A 30 15.33 -1.30 1.78
C MET A 30 16.82 -1.01 1.74
N HIS A 31 17.53 -1.26 2.84
CA HIS A 31 18.97 -1.07 2.91
C HIS A 31 19.71 -1.97 1.89
N ASP A 32 19.36 -3.25 1.77
CA ASP A 32 20.10 -4.16 0.87
C ASP A 32 19.90 -3.82 -0.61
N LEU A 33 18.67 -3.50 -1.02
CA LEU A 33 18.37 -3.15 -2.42
C LEU A 33 18.75 -1.70 -2.77
N ALA A 34 18.70 -0.75 -1.83
CA ALA A 34 19.01 0.65 -2.10
C ALA A 34 20.46 0.89 -2.51
N TYR A 35 21.39 0.06 -2.03
CA TYR A 35 22.81 0.09 -2.39
C TYR A 35 23.18 -0.98 -3.41
N GLU A 36 22.20 -1.69 -3.97
CA GLU A 36 22.42 -2.56 -5.11
C GLU A 36 22.82 -1.71 -6.33
N GLN A 37 23.82 -2.16 -7.08
CA GLN A 37 24.26 -1.44 -8.27
C GLN A 37 23.15 -1.43 -9.32
N VAL A 38 23.01 -0.33 -10.06
CA VAL A 38 21.99 -0.21 -11.12
C VAL A 38 22.10 -1.33 -12.16
N THR A 39 23.31 -1.81 -12.43
CA THR A 39 23.60 -2.94 -13.33
C THR A 39 23.05 -4.28 -12.86
N ASN A 40 22.84 -4.43 -11.56
CA ASN A 40 22.35 -5.67 -10.95
C ASN A 40 20.83 -5.69 -10.80
N ILE A 41 20.14 -4.59 -11.14
CA ILE A 41 18.68 -4.52 -11.09
C ILE A 41 18.12 -5.31 -12.27
N PRO A 42 17.34 -6.39 -12.04
CA PRO A 42 16.91 -7.32 -13.09
C PRO A 42 16.21 -6.65 -14.29
N CYS A 43 15.43 -5.59 -14.05
CA CYS A 43 14.70 -4.87 -15.10
C CYS A 43 15.52 -3.78 -15.83
N LEU A 44 16.76 -3.52 -15.39
CA LEU A 44 17.64 -2.50 -15.97
C LEU A 44 18.89 -3.09 -16.65
N GLN A 45 18.99 -4.41 -16.72
CA GLN A 45 20.17 -5.10 -17.24
C GLN A 45 20.50 -4.70 -18.69
N GLY A 46 21.78 -4.83 -19.03
CA GLY A 46 22.30 -4.57 -20.38
C GLY A 46 22.59 -3.09 -20.63
N PRO A 47 22.50 -2.62 -21.90
CA PRO A 47 22.96 -1.28 -22.30
C PRO A 47 22.30 -0.12 -21.55
N LEU A 48 21.08 -0.32 -21.03
CA LEU A 48 20.38 0.69 -20.24
C LEU A 48 21.07 0.93 -18.88
N SER A 49 21.45 -0.12 -18.14
CA SER A 49 22.17 0.04 -16.89
C SER A 49 23.54 0.71 -17.05
N GLU A 50 24.23 0.45 -18.15
CA GLU A 50 25.53 1.06 -18.43
C GLU A 50 25.39 2.56 -18.73
N ARG A 51 24.37 2.95 -19.51
CA ARG A 51 24.02 4.35 -19.76
C ARG A 51 23.64 5.09 -18.47
N LEU A 52 22.86 4.46 -17.60
CA LEU A 52 22.49 5.01 -16.29
C LEU A 52 23.71 5.18 -15.39
N SER A 53 24.59 4.17 -15.33
CA SER A 53 25.85 4.23 -14.57
C SER A 53 26.76 5.35 -15.07
N ASN A 54 26.89 5.51 -16.38
CA ASN A 54 27.68 6.58 -17.01
C ASN A 54 27.09 7.98 -16.76
N ALA A 55 25.77 8.09 -16.62
CA ALA A 55 25.08 9.32 -16.23
C ALA A 55 25.16 9.63 -14.72
N GLY A 56 25.81 8.77 -13.93
CA GLY A 56 26.04 8.97 -12.50
C GLY A 56 25.04 8.28 -11.58
N PHE A 57 24.08 7.51 -12.11
CA PHE A 57 23.17 6.68 -11.33
C PHE A 57 23.86 5.36 -10.98
N ARG A 58 24.49 5.31 -9.81
CA ARG A 58 25.33 4.16 -9.39
C ARG A 58 24.52 3.11 -8.65
N TYR A 59 23.51 3.53 -7.91
CA TYR A 59 22.74 2.68 -7.02
C TYR A 59 21.24 2.77 -7.30
N ALA A 60 20.51 1.71 -6.96
CA ALA A 60 19.05 1.65 -7.11
C ALA A 60 18.34 2.87 -6.47
N LYS A 61 18.85 3.36 -5.33
CA LYS A 61 18.31 4.54 -4.65
C LYS A 61 18.37 5.83 -5.47
N ASP A 62 19.30 5.94 -6.42
CA ASP A 62 19.49 7.17 -7.21
C ASP A 62 18.34 7.29 -8.22
N ILE A 63 17.95 6.17 -8.84
CA ILE A 63 16.78 6.06 -9.73
C ILE A 63 15.48 6.19 -8.92
N PHE A 64 15.42 5.55 -7.75
CA PHE A 64 14.27 5.64 -6.86
C PHE A 64 14.02 7.07 -6.36
N GLY A 65 15.08 7.82 -6.07
CA GLY A 65 14.97 9.23 -5.69
C GLY A 65 14.30 10.08 -6.77
N LEU A 66 14.65 9.86 -8.04
CA LEU A 66 14.01 10.53 -9.18
C LEU A 66 12.54 10.12 -9.34
N TYR A 67 12.25 8.82 -9.23
CA TYR A 67 10.88 8.30 -9.25
C TYR A 67 9.99 9.00 -8.20
N LEU A 68 10.49 9.16 -6.97
CA LEU A 68 9.77 9.87 -5.91
C LEU A 68 9.64 11.38 -6.18
N GLN A 69 10.68 12.01 -6.74
CA GLN A 69 10.68 13.43 -7.07
C GLN A 69 9.63 13.78 -8.14
N GLN A 70 9.36 12.85 -9.06
CA GLN A 70 8.35 13.02 -10.11
C GLN A 70 6.92 12.68 -9.65
N GLY A 71 6.73 12.34 -8.37
CA GLY A 71 5.40 12.09 -7.80
C GLY A 71 4.76 10.78 -8.25
N GLU A 72 5.58 9.77 -8.58
CA GLU A 72 5.11 8.44 -9.01
C GLU A 72 4.28 8.49 -10.32
N ASP A 73 4.51 9.51 -11.14
CA ASP A 73 3.85 9.70 -12.43
C ASP A 73 4.49 8.79 -13.50
N GLN A 74 3.73 7.81 -13.97
CA GLN A 74 4.18 6.83 -14.96
C GLN A 74 4.60 7.47 -16.27
N GLU A 75 3.85 8.45 -16.76
CA GLU A 75 4.09 9.08 -18.05
C GLU A 75 5.38 9.90 -18.01
N LYS A 76 5.55 10.71 -16.95
CA LYS A 76 6.76 11.53 -16.78
C LYS A 76 8.02 10.67 -16.59
N PHE A 77 7.93 9.61 -15.78
CA PHE A 77 9.08 8.77 -15.49
C PHE A 77 9.52 7.96 -16.72
N THR A 78 8.55 7.36 -17.42
CA THR A 78 8.85 6.57 -18.62
C THR A 78 9.34 7.46 -19.76
N ALA A 79 8.73 8.64 -19.97
CA ALA A 79 9.22 9.62 -20.93
C ALA A 79 10.66 10.04 -20.61
N TRP A 80 10.98 10.36 -19.35
CA TRP A 80 12.35 10.70 -18.95
C TRP A 80 13.35 9.56 -19.28
N LEU A 81 13.00 8.31 -18.97
CA LEU A 81 13.89 7.17 -19.19
C LEU A 81 14.11 6.89 -20.69
N VAL A 82 13.06 7.08 -21.51
CA VAL A 82 13.11 6.93 -22.96
C VAL A 82 13.88 8.09 -23.60
N GLU A 83 13.62 9.33 -23.21
CA GLU A 83 14.21 10.52 -23.84
C GLU A 83 15.66 10.75 -23.40
N THR A 84 16.00 10.48 -22.14
CA THR A 84 17.32 10.81 -21.56
C THR A 84 18.30 9.64 -21.64
N HIS A 85 17.78 8.41 -21.62
CA HIS A 85 18.59 7.19 -21.52
C HIS A 85 18.25 6.17 -22.61
N GLU A 86 17.46 6.55 -23.61
CA GLU A 86 17.05 5.73 -24.78
C GLU A 86 16.68 4.30 -24.37
N ALA A 87 15.93 4.20 -23.28
CA ALA A 87 15.22 2.97 -22.94
C ALA A 87 14.13 2.71 -23.98
N ASN A 88 13.87 1.44 -24.27
CA ASN A 88 12.65 1.10 -25.01
C ASN A 88 11.44 1.11 -24.07
N ASP A 89 10.24 1.20 -24.64
CA ASP A 89 8.98 1.28 -23.90
C ASP A 89 8.79 0.12 -22.91
N HIS A 90 9.26 -1.07 -23.28
CA HIS A 90 9.18 -2.26 -22.43
C HIS A 90 10.07 -2.13 -21.19
N GLN A 91 11.31 -1.68 -21.36
CA GLN A 91 12.26 -1.44 -20.27
C GLN A 91 11.77 -0.33 -19.35
N ALA A 92 11.20 0.75 -19.90
CA ALA A 92 10.65 1.85 -19.13
C ALA A 92 9.45 1.41 -18.29
N ALA A 93 8.52 0.66 -18.88
CA ALA A 93 7.36 0.11 -18.17
C ALA A 93 7.77 -0.90 -17.08
N GLN A 94 8.74 -1.77 -17.36
CA GLN A 94 9.25 -2.73 -16.37
C GLN A 94 9.99 -2.03 -15.22
N CYS A 95 10.80 -1.01 -15.51
CA CYS A 95 11.48 -0.23 -14.50
C CYS A 95 10.48 0.51 -13.62
N PHE A 96 9.47 1.15 -14.22
CA PHE A 96 8.41 1.81 -13.45
C PHE A 96 7.65 0.82 -12.56
N THR A 97 7.25 -0.34 -13.09
CA THR A 97 6.57 -1.39 -12.33
C THR A 97 7.43 -1.89 -11.17
N PHE A 98 8.74 -2.10 -11.40
CA PHE A 98 9.68 -2.50 -10.36
C PHE A 98 9.80 -1.43 -9.27
N LEU A 99 9.90 -0.15 -9.64
CA LEU A 99 9.99 0.96 -8.69
C LEU A 99 8.69 1.16 -7.91
N GLN A 100 7.53 0.96 -8.56
CA GLN A 100 6.21 0.99 -7.94
C GLN A 100 6.01 -0.21 -7.00
N GLU A 101 6.52 -1.38 -7.34
CA GLU A 101 6.54 -2.52 -6.42
C GLU A 101 7.51 -2.30 -5.27
N TRP A 102 8.64 -1.61 -5.52
CA TRP A 102 9.64 -1.33 -4.52
C TRP A 102 9.18 -0.24 -3.54
N SER A 103 8.51 0.82 -4.04
CA SER A 103 7.80 1.83 -3.24
C SER A 103 6.61 1.18 -2.52
N GLY A 104 5.85 0.34 -3.22
CA GLY A 104 4.72 -0.41 -2.71
C GLY A 104 5.13 -1.39 -1.61
N ARG A 105 6.30 -2.04 -1.69
CA ARG A 105 6.83 -2.88 -0.60
C ARG A 105 7.15 -2.06 0.66
N GLN A 106 7.55 -0.79 0.50
CA GLN A 106 7.73 0.14 1.63
C GLN A 106 6.41 0.66 2.19
N PHE A 107 5.39 0.82 1.35
CA PHE A 107 4.07 1.32 1.76
C PHE A 107 3.14 0.21 2.29
N ARG A 108 3.26 -1.03 1.81
CA ARG A 108 2.48 -2.20 2.25
C ARG A 108 2.83 -2.65 3.68
N GLU A 109 4.08 -2.45 4.12
CA GLU A 109 4.47 -2.68 5.52
C GLU A 109 4.18 -1.47 6.43
N ARG A 110 3.99 -0.25 5.87
CA ARG A 110 3.77 0.99 6.64
C ARG A 110 2.33 1.51 6.70
N ASN A 111 1.47 1.13 5.75
CA ASN A 111 0.10 1.59 5.73
C ASN A 111 -0.84 0.46 5.25
N PRO A 112 -1.35 -0.38 6.17
CA PRO A 112 -2.20 -1.52 5.86
C PRO A 112 -3.54 -1.19 5.16
N LEU A 113 -3.83 0.09 4.89
CA LEU A 113 -5.12 0.59 4.40
C LEU A 113 -5.09 1.08 2.94
N LEU A 114 -3.90 1.35 2.38
CA LEU A 114 -3.72 1.80 0.99
C LEU A 114 -3.17 0.69 0.06
N ALA A 115 -2.76 -0.44 0.61
CA ALA A 115 -2.38 -1.65 -0.13
C ALA A 115 -3.57 -2.38 -0.80
N ALA A 116 -4.80 -1.96 -0.50
CA ALA A 116 -6.05 -2.62 -0.91
C ALA A 116 -6.63 -2.09 -2.23
N GLY A 117 -5.79 -1.54 -3.11
CA GLY A 117 -6.16 -1.17 -4.47
C GLY A 117 -5.24 -1.84 -5.47
N GLN A 118 -5.73 -2.92 -6.08
CA GLN A 118 -5.19 -3.62 -7.26
C GLN A 118 -4.05 -4.64 -7.04
N GLY A 119 -4.40 -5.91 -7.24
CA GLY A 119 -3.53 -6.89 -7.90
C GLY A 119 -2.80 -7.92 -7.03
N ALA A 120 -3.52 -9.01 -6.72
CA ALA A 120 -3.04 -10.36 -6.41
C ALA A 120 -2.38 -10.66 -5.04
N GLY A 121 -3.11 -11.44 -4.22
CA GLY A 121 -2.50 -12.66 -3.65
C GLY A 121 -2.40 -12.82 -2.13
N GLY A 122 -2.96 -11.92 -1.31
CA GLY A 122 -3.35 -12.30 0.05
C GLY A 122 -4.70 -13.00 -0.05
N GLN A 123 -4.86 -14.24 0.43
CA GLN A 123 -6.15 -14.95 0.33
C GLN A 123 -7.28 -14.13 0.98
N THR A 124 -7.99 -13.32 0.20
CA THR A 124 -9.36 -12.91 0.54
C THR A 124 -10.11 -14.22 0.69
N THR A 125 -10.61 -14.48 1.90
CA THR A 125 -11.37 -15.71 2.16
C THR A 125 -12.44 -15.87 1.08
N GLN A 126 -12.79 -17.09 0.67
CA GLN A 126 -13.86 -17.34 -0.31
C GLN A 126 -15.11 -16.49 0.01
N LYS A 127 -15.41 -16.38 1.30
CA LYS A 127 -16.47 -15.53 1.86
C LYS A 127 -16.41 -14.06 1.44
N HIS A 128 -15.22 -13.45 1.47
CA HIS A 128 -15.02 -12.07 1.00
C HIS A 128 -15.30 -11.93 -0.49
N ARG A 129 -14.74 -12.83 -1.31
CA ARG A 129 -14.98 -12.81 -2.76
C ARG A 129 -16.46 -12.99 -3.09
N THR A 130 -17.13 -13.94 -2.45
CA THR A 130 -18.57 -14.17 -2.62
C THR A 130 -19.40 -12.97 -2.16
N PHE A 131 -19.02 -12.30 -1.08
CA PHE A 131 -19.75 -11.15 -0.58
C PHE A 131 -19.67 -9.95 -1.54
N VAL A 132 -18.47 -9.60 -2.03
CA VAL A 132 -18.25 -8.42 -2.87
C VAL A 132 -18.80 -8.60 -4.28
N ASN A 133 -18.66 -9.78 -4.89
CA ASN A 133 -19.03 -9.98 -6.30
C ASN A 133 -20.54 -10.20 -6.53
N GLU A 134 -21.32 -10.41 -5.46
CA GLU A 134 -22.74 -10.70 -5.57
C GLU A 134 -23.56 -9.66 -4.80
N PRO A 135 -24.74 -9.26 -5.30
CA PRO A 135 -25.64 -8.35 -4.59
C PRO A 135 -25.90 -8.79 -3.14
N MET A 136 -25.94 -7.82 -2.23
CA MET A 136 -26.09 -8.10 -0.79
C MET A 136 -27.46 -8.71 -0.43
N GLY A 137 -28.52 -8.33 -1.17
CA GLY A 137 -29.87 -8.88 -1.01
C GLY A 137 -30.31 -8.98 0.46
N ASP A 138 -30.78 -10.17 0.84
CA ASP A 138 -31.17 -10.53 2.22
C ASP A 138 -30.17 -11.43 2.95
N LYS A 139 -28.89 -11.37 2.56
CA LYS A 139 -27.80 -12.09 3.21
C LYS A 139 -27.77 -11.81 4.71
N ASP A 140 -27.59 -12.86 5.50
CA ASP A 140 -27.46 -12.75 6.96
C ASP A 140 -26.15 -12.05 7.35
N VAL A 141 -26.10 -11.51 8.56
CA VAL A 141 -24.90 -10.83 9.09
C VAL A 141 -23.66 -11.72 9.07
N THR A 142 -23.85 -13.03 9.22
CA THR A 142 -22.78 -14.04 9.15
C THR A 142 -22.20 -14.22 7.77
N HIS A 143 -22.75 -13.63 6.71
CA HIS A 143 -22.14 -13.61 5.38
C HIS A 143 -21.10 -12.50 5.22
N LEU A 144 -21.06 -11.54 6.13
CA LEU A 144 -20.06 -10.48 6.11
C LEU A 144 -18.65 -11.03 6.35
N PRO A 145 -17.63 -10.55 5.63
CA PRO A 145 -16.25 -10.90 5.89
C PRO A 145 -15.86 -10.57 7.35
N GLY A 146 -15.03 -11.40 7.98
CA GLY A 146 -14.67 -11.22 9.40
C GLY A 146 -15.74 -11.63 10.42
N ILE A 147 -17.02 -11.72 10.06
CA ILE A 147 -18.11 -12.08 10.99
C ILE A 147 -18.32 -13.60 11.06
N GLY A 148 -17.81 -14.22 12.12
CA GLY A 148 -18.05 -15.65 12.39
C GLY A 148 -19.40 -15.91 13.07
N GLN A 149 -19.71 -17.19 13.32
CA GLN A 149 -20.96 -17.61 13.99
C GLN A 149 -21.12 -17.01 15.39
N VAL A 150 -20.05 -16.91 16.17
CA VAL A 150 -20.09 -16.38 17.54
C VAL A 150 -20.44 -14.89 17.55
N THR A 151 -19.70 -14.07 16.79
CA THR A 151 -19.97 -12.63 16.65
C THR A 151 -21.33 -12.39 15.99
N GLY A 152 -21.68 -13.18 14.98
CA GLY A 152 -22.95 -13.08 14.28
C GLY A 152 -24.17 -13.36 15.17
N ARG A 153 -24.08 -14.30 16.12
CA ARG A 153 -25.14 -14.52 17.11
C ARG A 153 -25.36 -13.30 17.99
N LYS A 154 -24.30 -12.73 18.55
CA LYS A 154 -24.40 -11.49 19.35
C LYS A 154 -25.01 -10.34 18.55
N MET A 155 -24.57 -10.18 17.30
CA MET A 155 -25.16 -9.18 16.40
C MET A 155 -26.66 -9.46 16.14
N ASN A 156 -27.06 -10.72 15.98
CA ASN A 156 -28.47 -11.08 15.81
C ASN A 156 -29.31 -10.72 17.04
N ASP A 157 -28.78 -10.98 18.24
CA ASP A 157 -29.44 -10.71 19.52
C ASP A 157 -29.65 -9.20 19.73
N GLU A 158 -28.68 -8.39 19.33
CA GLU A 158 -28.74 -6.91 19.31
C GLU A 158 -29.49 -6.34 18.08
N GLY A 159 -30.12 -7.19 17.27
CA GLY A 159 -30.99 -6.77 16.17
C GLY A 159 -30.31 -6.53 14.81
N PHE A 160 -29.00 -6.74 14.69
CA PHE A 160 -28.22 -6.71 13.44
C PHE A 160 -28.26 -8.05 12.69
N LYS A 161 -29.47 -8.51 12.34
CA LYS A 161 -29.67 -9.84 11.72
C LYS A 161 -29.18 -9.97 10.28
N LYS A 162 -29.17 -8.86 9.53
CA LYS A 162 -28.94 -8.83 8.08
C LYS A 162 -27.77 -7.93 7.72
N ALA A 163 -27.01 -8.31 6.70
CA ALA A 163 -25.85 -7.55 6.21
C ALA A 163 -26.20 -6.09 5.90
N LYS A 164 -27.36 -5.84 5.28
CA LYS A 164 -27.87 -4.49 4.97
C LYS A 164 -28.02 -3.57 6.20
N LYS A 165 -28.26 -4.12 7.40
CA LYS A 165 -28.30 -3.30 8.63
C LYS A 165 -26.91 -2.83 9.03
N VAL A 166 -25.91 -3.70 8.88
CA VAL A 166 -24.51 -3.37 9.17
C VAL A 166 -23.96 -2.39 8.14
N LEU A 167 -24.31 -2.54 6.86
CA LEU A 167 -23.96 -1.57 5.82
C LEU A 167 -24.44 -0.16 6.15
N ARG A 168 -25.70 0.00 6.61
CA ARG A 168 -26.22 1.30 7.04
C ARG A 168 -25.44 1.88 8.22
N GLN A 169 -25.04 1.04 9.17
CA GLN A 169 -24.24 1.47 10.31
C GLN A 169 -22.82 1.88 9.87
N PHE A 170 -22.23 1.15 8.94
CA PHE A 170 -20.95 1.49 8.32
C PHE A 170 -21.01 2.88 7.66
N ILE A 171 -22.01 3.14 6.82
CA ILE A 171 -22.21 4.45 6.17
C ILE A 171 -22.42 5.56 7.21
N LYS A 172 -23.11 5.27 8.31
CA LYS A 172 -23.35 6.26 9.38
C LYS A 172 -22.06 6.68 10.10
N LEU A 173 -21.16 5.73 10.35
CA LEU A 173 -19.91 6.00 11.07
C LEU A 173 -18.88 6.67 10.16
N ASP A 174 -18.85 6.32 8.87
CA ASP A 174 -17.99 6.93 7.82
C ASP A 174 -16.49 7.00 8.15
N ASP A 175 -16.05 6.28 9.19
CA ASP A 175 -14.67 6.19 9.63
C ASP A 175 -14.34 4.75 10.05
N GLN A 176 -13.12 4.31 9.70
CA GLN A 176 -12.66 2.97 10.00
C GLN A 176 -12.40 2.74 11.49
N GLY A 177 -11.88 3.75 12.18
CA GLY A 177 -11.62 3.70 13.61
C GLY A 177 -12.91 3.55 14.39
N GLU A 178 -13.89 4.40 14.11
CA GLU A 178 -15.22 4.34 14.73
C GLU A 178 -15.93 3.00 14.47
N PHE A 179 -15.91 2.52 13.22
CA PHE A 179 -16.48 1.21 12.90
C PHE A 179 -15.78 0.06 13.64
N THR A 180 -14.45 0.13 13.74
CA THR A 180 -13.67 -0.88 14.46
C THR A 180 -14.01 -0.88 15.94
N ILE A 181 -14.06 0.29 16.58
CA ILE A 181 -14.44 0.45 17.98
C ILE A 181 -15.85 -0.10 18.19
N TRP A 182 -16.83 0.33 17.39
CA TRP A 182 -18.21 -0.15 17.46
C TRP A 182 -18.30 -1.68 17.40
N LEU A 183 -17.66 -2.32 16.41
CA LEU A 183 -17.75 -3.77 16.24
C LEU A 183 -17.04 -4.54 17.37
N THR A 184 -15.92 -4.01 17.86
CA THR A 184 -15.13 -4.64 18.93
C THR A 184 -15.81 -4.49 20.29
N GLU A 185 -16.31 -3.31 20.64
CA GLU A 185 -16.91 -3.02 21.95
C GLU A 185 -18.34 -3.55 22.06
N SER A 186 -19.14 -3.45 21.00
CA SER A 186 -20.55 -3.90 21.04
C SER A 186 -20.71 -5.41 20.89
N PHE A 187 -19.83 -6.08 20.15
CA PHE A 187 -20.00 -7.51 19.82
C PHE A 187 -18.78 -8.39 20.15
N GLY A 188 -17.72 -7.82 20.70
CA GLY A 188 -16.50 -8.57 21.06
C GLY A 188 -15.75 -9.12 19.83
N ALA A 189 -15.88 -8.48 18.67
CA ALA A 189 -15.07 -8.83 17.51
C ALA A 189 -13.59 -8.49 17.78
N SER A 190 -12.65 -9.27 17.24
CA SER A 190 -11.24 -8.87 17.22
C SER A 190 -11.00 -7.75 16.22
N ARG A 191 -9.94 -6.95 16.42
CA ARG A 191 -9.52 -5.91 15.46
C ARG A 191 -9.34 -6.45 14.04
N ARG A 192 -8.85 -7.69 13.90
CA ARG A 192 -8.72 -8.36 12.60
C ARG A 192 -10.08 -8.63 11.96
N GLN A 193 -11.05 -9.12 12.73
CA GLN A 193 -12.40 -9.35 12.21
C GLN A 193 -13.10 -8.05 11.81
N ALA A 194 -12.95 -7.01 12.62
CA ALA A 194 -13.49 -5.68 12.32
C ALA A 194 -12.92 -5.09 11.04
N LYS A 195 -11.58 -5.17 10.88
CA LYS A 195 -10.92 -4.76 9.65
C LYS A 195 -11.43 -5.53 8.43
N LEU A 196 -11.50 -6.86 8.50
CA LEU A 196 -12.00 -7.66 7.38
C LEU A 196 -13.45 -7.30 7.00
N CYS A 197 -14.30 -7.03 7.99
CA CYS A 197 -15.68 -6.61 7.77
C CYS A 197 -15.75 -5.23 7.10
N PHE A 198 -14.95 -4.27 7.61
CA PHE A 198 -14.85 -2.92 7.06
C PHE A 198 -14.36 -2.95 5.61
N ASP A 199 -13.24 -3.62 5.34
CA ASP A 199 -12.64 -3.71 4.00
C ASP A 199 -13.65 -4.31 3.00
N GLY A 200 -14.36 -5.38 3.40
CA GLY A 200 -15.38 -6.00 2.55
C GLY A 200 -16.63 -5.14 2.31
N LEU A 201 -17.06 -4.35 3.29
CA LEU A 201 -18.18 -3.41 3.14
C LEU A 201 -17.80 -2.20 2.27
N LYS A 202 -16.59 -1.70 2.44
CA LYS A 202 -16.03 -0.63 1.62
C LYS A 202 -15.93 -1.06 0.17
N GLU A 203 -15.29 -2.20 -0.09
CA GLU A 203 -15.15 -2.74 -1.44
C GLU A 203 -16.52 -3.04 -2.08
N TYR A 204 -17.48 -3.59 -1.33
CA TYR A 204 -18.85 -3.75 -1.84
C TYR A 204 -19.49 -2.40 -2.22
N SER A 205 -19.31 -1.37 -1.39
CA SER A 205 -19.88 -0.04 -1.63
C SER A 205 -19.28 0.59 -2.89
N ASP A 206 -17.96 0.48 -3.09
CA ASP A 206 -17.25 1.00 -4.26
C ASP A 206 -17.74 0.36 -5.58
N TYR A 207 -18.24 -0.89 -5.55
CA TYR A 207 -18.72 -1.60 -6.75
C TYR A 207 -20.23 -1.51 -6.99
N HIS A 208 -21.06 -1.34 -5.95
CA HIS A 208 -22.52 -1.54 -6.05
C HIS A 208 -23.38 -0.34 -5.60
N MET A 209 -22.79 0.76 -5.13
CA MET A 209 -23.51 1.96 -4.66
C MET A 209 -23.03 3.20 -5.40
#